data_AF-A0AAV3XNF5-F1
#
_entry.id   AF-A0AAV3XNF5-F1
#
_cell.length_a   1.000
_cell.length_b   1.000
_cell.length_c   1.000
_cell.angle_alpha   90.00
_cell.angle_beta   90.00
_cell.angle_gamma   90.00
#
_symmetry.space_group_name_H-M   'P 1'
#
loop_
_entity.id
_entity.type
_entity.pdbx_description
1 polymer ?
#
loop_
_entity_poly.entity_id
_entity_poly.type
_entity_poly.pdbx_seq_one_letter_code
_entity_poly.pdbx_strand_id
1 'polypeptide(L)'
;MHKVNLSPAFLLVFSTVLFLTMLSGGTSVWLSSQPTLSEYQVRILENSIASWQTGIGGIVGLLGSKAAELLDAEEDKDAEKPK
;
A
#
# COMPACT_ATOMS: atom_id res chain seq x y z
N MET A 1 23.20 -10.00 5.59
CA MET A 1 21.91 -9.27 5.57
C MET A 1 22.19 -7.83 5.15
N HIS A 2 21.80 -7.44 3.94
CA HIS A 2 21.80 -6.03 3.54
C HIS A 2 20.78 -5.27 4.40
N LYS A 3 21.19 -4.20 5.08
CA LYS A 3 20.25 -3.32 5.79
C LYS A 3 19.66 -2.35 4.76
N VAL A 4 18.42 -2.61 4.35
CA VAL A 4 17.64 -1.67 3.56
C VAL A 4 17.25 -0.51 4.47
N ASN A 5 17.91 0.64 4.31
CA ASN A 5 17.57 1.86 5.04
C ASN A 5 16.43 2.59 4.31
N LEU A 6 15.20 2.31 4.71
CA LEU A 6 14.04 3.05 4.22
C LEU A 6 13.96 4.43 4.88
N SER A 7 13.65 5.44 4.08
CA SER A 7 13.42 6.79 4.60
C SER A 7 12.20 6.80 5.56
N PRO A 8 12.28 7.52 6.70
CA PRO A 8 11.13 7.69 7.61
C PRO A 8 9.88 8.21 6.90
N ALA A 9 10.04 9.08 5.90
CA ALA A 9 8.92 9.62 5.14
C ALA A 9 8.22 8.54 4.29
N PHE A 10 9.00 7.64 3.67
CA PHE A 10 8.43 6.51 2.94
C PHE A 10 7.64 5.58 3.86
N LEU A 11 8.23 5.21 5.01
CA LEU A 11 7.57 4.34 5.98
C LEU A 11 6.25 4.94 6.48
N LEU A 12 6.24 6.25 6.75
CA LEU A 12 5.03 6.96 7.17
C LEU A 12 3.93 6.87 6.10
N VAL A 13 4.23 7.29 4.87
CA VAL A 13 3.26 7.28 3.75
C VAL A 13 2.78 5.86 3.48
N PHE A 14 3.71 4.90 3.37
CA PHE A 14 3.39 3.51 3.12
C PHE A 14 2.48 2.93 4.21
N SER A 15 2.83 3.16 5.49
CA SER A 15 2.01 2.69 6.61
C SER A 15 0.63 3.33 6.64
N THR A 16 0.51 4.62 6.32
CA THR A 16 -0.79 5.30 6.23
C THR A 16 -1.65 4.71 5.13
N VAL A 17 -1.10 4.54 3.92
CA VAL A 17 -1.83 3.94 2.80
C VAL A 17 -2.24 2.51 3.14
N LEU A 18 -1.33 1.71 3.71
CA LEU A 18 -1.62 0.35 4.14
C LEU A 18 -2.76 0.29 5.15
N PHE A 19 -2.72 1.16 6.18
CA PHE A 19 -3.73 1.22 7.22
C PHE A 19 -5.11 1.60 6.65
N LEU A 20 -5.18 2.64 5.83
CA LEU A 20 -6.43 3.07 5.20
C LEU A 20 -7.00 2.01 4.24
N THR A 21 -6.13 1.30 3.53
CA THR A 21 -6.52 0.20 2.63
C THR A 21 -7.10 -0.97 3.41
N MET A 22 -6.45 -1.40 4.49
CA MET A 22 -6.93 -2.49 5.34
C MET A 22 -8.24 -2.11 6.04
N LEU A 23 -8.36 -0.86 6.51
CA LEU A 23 -9.56 -0.38 7.17
C LEU A 23 -10.75 -0.33 6.20
N SER A 24 -10.56 0.22 5.00
CA SER A 24 -11.61 0.25 3.96
C SER A 24 -12.01 -1.15 3.48
N GLY A 25 -11.04 -2.06 3.26
CA GLY A 25 -11.33 -3.46 2.93
C GLY A 25 -12.08 -4.17 4.06
N GLY A 26 -11.65 -3.99 5.31
CA GLY A 26 -12.31 -4.56 6.49
C GLY A 26 -13.73 -4.05 6.67
N THR A 27 -13.96 -2.73 6.52
CA THR A 27 -15.30 -2.14 6.54
C THR A 27 -16.18 -2.73 5.43
N SER A 28 -15.62 -2.94 4.24
CA SER A 28 -16.35 -3.54 3.11
C SER A 28 -16.81 -4.97 3.44
N VAL A 29 -15.91 -5.81 3.94
CA VAL A 29 -16.21 -7.21 4.34
C VAL A 29 -17.24 -7.24 5.47
N TRP A 30 -17.11 -6.35 6.45
CA TRP A 30 -18.03 -6.28 7.57
C TRP A 30 -19.45 -5.85 7.14
N LEU A 31 -19.55 -4.83 6.28
CA LEU A 31 -20.84 -4.38 5.73
C LEU A 31 -21.45 -5.44 4.81
N SER A 32 -20.67 -6.09 3.95
CA SER A 32 -21.19 -7.14 3.07
C SER A 32 -21.70 -8.38 3.81
N SER A 33 -21.31 -8.54 5.09
CA SER A 33 -21.76 -9.64 5.95
C SER A 33 -23.07 -9.35 6.68
N GLN A 34 -23.62 -8.13 6.56
CA GLN A 34 -24.90 -7.78 7.18
C GLN A 34 -26.08 -8.36 6.37
N PRO A 35 -27.16 -8.83 7.03
CA PRO A 35 -28.29 -9.46 6.36
C PRO A 35 -29.08 -8.50 5.45
N THR A 36 -29.10 -7.22 5.79
CA THR A 36 -29.72 -6.14 5.01
C THR A 36 -28.98 -4.85 5.28
N LEU A 37 -28.65 -4.10 4.23
CA LEU A 37 -27.98 -2.81 4.32
C LEU A 37 -28.98 -1.69 4.02
N SER A 38 -28.94 -0.62 4.81
CA SER A 38 -29.62 0.62 4.46
C SER A 38 -28.95 1.28 3.25
N GLU A 39 -29.68 2.14 2.51
CA GLU A 39 -29.11 2.86 1.36
C GLU A 39 -27.84 3.65 1.70
N TYR A 40 -27.77 4.21 2.92
CA TYR A 40 -26.58 4.91 3.40
C TYR A 40 -25.38 3.96 3.57
N GLN A 41 -25.62 2.77 4.12
CA GLN A 41 -24.58 1.76 4.28
C GLN A 41 -24.12 1.19 2.92
N VAL A 42 -25.00 1.11 1.93
CA VAL A 42 -24.63 0.73 0.56
C VAL A 42 -23.65 1.74 -0.04
N ARG A 43 -23.91 3.05 0.10
CA ARG A 43 -22.97 4.09 -0.35
C ARG A 43 -21.63 4.02 0.37
N ILE A 44 -21.63 3.76 1.68
CA ILE A 44 -20.39 3.55 2.43
C ILE A 44 -19.64 2.32 1.91
N LEU A 45 -20.35 1.22 1.65
CA LEU A 45 -19.77 -0.01 1.12
C LEU A 45 -19.12 0.25 -0.25
N GLU A 46 -19.82 0.91 -1.18
CA GLU A 46 -19.28 1.26 -2.50
C GLU A 46 -18.02 2.14 -2.39
N ASN A 47 -18.07 3.19 -1.58
CA ASN A 47 -16.92 4.06 -1.34
C ASN A 47 -15.75 3.31 -0.68
N SER A 48 -16.05 2.38 0.23
CA SER A 48 -15.04 1.56 0.91
C SER A 48 -14.38 0.57 -0.06
N ILE A 49 -15.15 -0.04 -0.96
CA ILE A 49 -14.62 -0.92 -2.01
C ILE A 49 -13.74 -0.12 -2.98
N ALA A 50 -14.20 1.04 -3.44
CA ALA A 50 -13.42 1.89 -4.33
C ALA A 50 -12.11 2.37 -3.66
N SER A 51 -12.18 2.73 -2.38
CA SER A 51 -11.00 3.12 -1.59
C SER A 51 -10.03 1.96 -1.39
N TRP A 52 -10.55 0.75 -1.15
CA TRP A 52 -9.73 -0.45 -1.04
C TRP A 52 -9.01 -0.75 -2.35
N GLN A 53 -9.73 -0.76 -3.48
CA GLN A 53 -9.13 -0.98 -4.80
C GLN A 53 -8.04 0.05 -5.12
N THR A 54 -8.31 1.33 -4.85
CA THR A 54 -7.33 2.41 -5.02
C THR A 54 -6.12 2.22 -4.11
N GLY A 55 -6.36 1.84 -2.85
CA GLY A 55 -5.34 1.60 -1.84
C GLY A 55 -4.40 0.46 -2.20
N ILE A 56 -4.91 -0.65 -2.75
CA ILE A 56 -4.09 -1.76 -3.27
C ILE A 56 -3.19 -1.28 -4.40
N GLY A 57 -3.72 -0.50 -5.34
CA GLY A 57 -2.92 0.12 -6.40
C GLY A 57 -1.79 1.00 -5.85
N GLY A 58 -2.11 1.83 -4.85
CA GLY A 58 -1.13 2.67 -4.16
C GLY A 58 -0.02 1.87 -3.45
N ILE A 59 -0.37 0.79 -2.74
CA ILE A 59 0.60 -0.10 -2.07
C ILE A 59 1.55 -0.73 -3.09
N VAL A 60 1.00 -1.31 -4.17
CA VAL A 60 1.81 -1.96 -5.21
C VAL A 60 2.70 -0.94 -5.91
N GLY A 61 2.18 0.26 -6.22
CA GLY A 61 2.97 1.34 -6.82
C GLY A 61 4.11 1.82 -5.93
N LEU A 62 3.86 2.00 -4.63
CA LEU A 62 4.89 2.40 -3.67
C LEU A 62 5.98 1.33 -3.50
N LEU A 63 5.60 0.06 -3.41
CA LEU A 63 6.56 -1.06 -3.35
C LEU A 63 7.37 -1.18 -4.63
N GLY A 64 6.73 -1.09 -5.79
CA GLY A 64 7.40 -1.16 -7.09
C GLY A 64 8.41 -0.03 -7.28
N SER A 65 8.02 1.20 -6.94
CA SER A 65 8.93 2.36 -6.99
C SER A 65 10.13 2.18 -6.06
N LYS A 66 9.93 1.69 -4.83
CA LYS A 66 11.07 1.44 -3.93
C LYS A 66 11.92 0.23 -4.32
N ALA A 67 11.34 -0.80 -4.90
CA ALA A 67 12.11 -1.93 -5.44
C ALA A 67 13.03 -1.46 -6.58
N ALA A 68 12.52 -0.64 -7.50
CA ALA A 68 13.32 -0.06 -8.59
C ALA A 68 14.46 0.81 -8.04
N GLU A 69 14.18 1.75 -7.11
CA GLU A 69 15.22 2.58 -6.49
C GLU A 69 16.33 1.75 -5.80
N LEU A 70 15.96 0.65 -5.13
CA LEU A 70 16.92 -0.20 -4.43
C LEU A 70 17.77 -1.03 -5.39
N LEU A 71 17.20 -1.49 -6.51
CA LEU A 71 17.93 -2.21 -7.55
C LEU A 71 18.93 -1.28 -8.25
N ASP A 72 18.52 -0.07 -8.63
CA ASP A 72 19.41 0.93 -9.24
C ASP A 72 20.58 1.28 -8.28
N ALA A 73 20.30 1.41 -6.99
CA ALA A 73 21.32 1.69 -5.98
C ALA A 73 22.28 0.51 -5.69
N GLU A 74 21.93 -0.73 -6.06
CA GLU A 74 22.83 -1.88 -6.01
C GLU A 74 23.74 -1.93 -7.25
N GLU A 75 23.21 -1.65 -8.45
CA GLU A 75 24.00 -1.63 -9.69
C GLU A 75 25.15 -0.60 -9.63
N ASP A 76 24.89 0.60 -9.10
CA ASP A 76 25.92 1.64 -8.94
C ASP A 76 27.04 1.23 -7.97
N LYS A 77 26.73 0.44 -6.92
CA LYS A 77 27.72 0.02 -5.91
C LYS A 77 28.63 -1.10 -6.37
N ASP A 78 28.15 -1.98 -7.23
CA ASP A 78 28.96 -3.05 -7.80
C ASP A 78 29.90 -2.54 -8.91
N ALA A 79 29.55 -1.44 -9.57
CA ALA A 79 30.41 -0.77 -10.54
C ALA A 79 31.62 -0.04 -9.92
N GLU A 80 31.55 0.35 -8.64
CA GLU A 80 32.59 1.14 -7.96
C GLU A 80 33.67 0.29 -7.25
N LYS A 81 33.53 -1.04 -7.15
CA LYS A 81 34.58 -1.90 -6.58
C LYS A 81 35.70 -2.14 -7.60
N PRO A 82 36.95 -1.67 -7.36
CA PRO A 82 38.07 -2.05 -8.21
C PRO A 82 38.37 -3.55 -8.04
N LYS A 83 38.63 -4.19 -9.17
CA LYS A 83 38.94 -5.61 -9.31
C LYS A 83 40.27 -6.00 -8.67
#